data_AF-A0A835UXP0-F1
#
_entry.id   AF-A0A835UXP0-F1
#
_cell.length_a   1.000
_cell.length_b   1.000
_cell.length_c   1.000
_cell.angle_alpha   90.00
_cell.angle_beta   90.00
_cell.angle_gamma   90.00
#
_symmetry.space_group_name_H-M   'P 1'
#
loop_
_entity.id
_entity.type
_entity.pdbx_description
1 polymer ?
#
loop_
_entity_poly.entity_id
_entity_poly.type
_entity_poly.pdbx_seq_one_letter_code
_entity_poly.pdbx_strand_id
1 'polypeptide(L)' 'MDQLKTQLAQAYAEEFLETVRSKCFAKCITKPGTSLSGGESSCISRCVERYIEATGIIGRALFSSPR' A
#
# COMPACT_ATOMS: atom_id res chain seq x y z
N MET A 1 -27.86 2.50 2.08
CA MET A 1 -26.66 3.26 1.69
C MET A 1 -25.41 2.83 2.45
N ASP A 2 -25.51 2.47 3.74
CA ASP A 2 -24.31 2.09 4.52
C ASP A 2 -23.66 0.78 4.07
N GLN A 3 -24.45 -0.23 3.70
CA GLN A 3 -23.90 -1.49 3.16
C GLN A 3 -23.09 -1.27 1.86
N LEU A 4 -23.54 -0.34 1.01
CA LEU A 4 -22.81 0.04 -0.21
C LEU A 4 -21.49 0.76 0.11
N LYS A 5 -21.48 1.64 1.12
CA LYS A 5 -20.25 2.32 1.59
C LYS A 5 -19.23 1.32 2.14
N THR A 6 -19.69 0.35 2.94
CA THR A 6 -18.81 -0.70 3.49
C THR A 6 -18.20 -1.55 2.39
N GLN A 7 -18.98 -1.95 1.38
CA GLN A 7 -18.48 -2.71 0.24
C GLN A 7 -17.43 -1.92 -0.56
N LEU A 8 -17.66 -0.62 -0.79
CA LEU A 8 -16.69 0.23 -1.48
C LEU A 8 -15.38 0.37 -0.68
N ALA A 9 -15.47 0.58 0.64
CA ALA A 9 -14.30 0.66 1.51
C ALA A 9 -13.49 -0.65 1.51
N GLN A 10 -14.17 -1.80 1.50
CA GLN A 10 -13.53 -3.10 1.42
C GLN A 10 -12.83 -3.31 0.07
N ALA A 11 -13.50 -3.02 -1.05
CA ALA A 11 -12.92 -3.13 -2.38
C ALA A 11 -11.67 -2.24 -2.53
N TYR A 12 -11.72 -1.00 -2.02
CA TYR A 12 -10.56 -0.12 -1.99
C TYR A 12 -9.41 -0.69 -1.16
N ALA A 13 -9.71 -1.26 0.03
CA ALA A 13 -8.70 -1.87 0.87
C ALA A 13 -8.03 -3.08 0.19
N GLU A 14 -8.82 -3.93 -0.49
CA GLU A 14 -8.31 -5.07 -1.25
C GLU A 14 -7.38 -4.63 -2.39
N GLU A 15 -7.80 -3.65 -3.19
CA GLU A 15 -6.99 -3.09 -4.28
C GLU A 15 -5.70 -2.43 -3.77
N PHE A 16 -5.80 -1.69 -2.67
CA PHE A 16 -4.65 -1.07 -2.02
C PHE A 16 -3.64 -2.14 -1.55
N LEU A 17 -4.13 -3.19 -0.88
CA LEU A 17 -3.28 -4.29 -0.40
C LEU A 17 -2.59 -5.02 -1.56
N GLU A 18 -3.29 -5.30 -2.65
CA GLU A 18 -2.71 -5.91 -3.85
C GLU A 18 -1.60 -5.02 -4.43
N THR A 19 -1.88 -3.72 -4.54
CA THR A 19 -0.95 -2.76 -5.11
C THR A 19 0.31 -2.65 -4.25
N VAL A 20 0.16 -2.46 -2.93
CA VAL A 20 1.29 -2.37 -2.00
C VAL A 20 2.10 -3.66 -2.00
N ARG A 21 1.45 -4.82 -2.00
CA ARG A 21 2.11 -6.13 -2.08
C ARG A 21 2.98 -6.21 -3.33
N SER A 22 2.42 -5.93 -4.50
CA SER A 22 3.13 -5.98 -5.79
C SER A 22 4.33 -5.03 -5.82
N LYS A 23 4.14 -3.77 -5.41
CA LYS A 23 5.19 -2.75 -5.42
C LYS A 23 6.30 -3.06 -4.43
N CYS A 24 5.96 -3.40 -3.19
CA CYS A 24 6.98 -3.68 -2.17
C CYS A 24 7.70 -5.00 -2.42
N PHE A 25 7.04 -6.02 -2.95
CA PHE A 25 7.71 -7.25 -3.38
C PHE A 25 8.75 -6.94 -4.47
N ALA A 26 8.35 -6.25 -5.54
CA ALA A 26 9.24 -5.93 -6.65
C ALA A 26 10.43 -5.03 -6.24
N LYS A 27 10.27 -4.20 -5.21
CA LYS A 27 11.35 -3.32 -4.72
C LYS A 27 12.26 -3.98 -3.70
N CYS A 28 11.73 -4.82 -2.83
CA CYS A 28 12.50 -5.36 -1.71
C CYS A 28 13.02 -6.77 -1.94
N ILE A 29 12.34 -7.60 -2.75
CA ILE A 29 12.72 -9.00 -2.98
C ILE A 29 13.48 -9.12 -4.30
N THR A 30 14.81 -9.00 -4.21
CA THR A 30 15.70 -9.11 -5.38
C THR A 30 16.08 -10.55 -5.72
N LYS A 31 16.07 -11.44 -4.72
CA LYS A 31 16.42 -12.87 -4.86
C LYS A 31 15.46 -13.69 -3.99
N PRO A 32 14.35 -14.20 -4.56
CA PRO A 32 13.38 -14.98 -3.82
C PRO A 32 14.04 -16.19 -3.14
N GLY A 33 13.75 -16.38 -1.85
CA GLY A 33 14.19 -17.51 -1.05
C GLY A 33 13.03 -18.12 -0.27
N THR A 34 13.33 -19.13 0.56
CA THR A 34 12.34 -19.77 1.43
C THR A 34 12.02 -18.94 2.68
N SER A 35 12.82 -17.92 2.97
CA SER A 35 12.62 -16.97 4.05
C SER A 35 13.08 -15.57 3.64
N LEU A 36 12.57 -14.56 4.33
CA LEU A 36 13.07 -13.19 4.19
C LEU A 36 14.36 -13.03 5.00
N SER A 37 15.37 -12.46 4.37
CA SER A 37 16.53 -11.92 5.08
C SER A 37 16.12 -10.75 5.98
N GLY A 38 16.98 -10.40 6.95
CA GLY A 38 16.76 -9.21 7.79
C GLY A 38 16.69 -7.91 6.98
N GLY A 39 17.44 -7.82 5.87
CA GLY A 39 17.40 -6.68 4.94
C GLY A 39 16.08 -6.58 4.18
N GLU A 40 15.58 -7.70 3.64
CA GLU A 40 14.29 -7.75 2.95
C GLU A 40 13.13 -7.40 3.90
N SER A 41 13.16 -7.93 5.13
CA SER A 41 12.16 -7.65 6.15
C SER A 41 12.12 -6.15 6.51
N SER A 42 13.31 -5.56 6.72
CA SER A 42 13.44 -4.12 7.01
C SER A 42 12.99 -3.26 5.83
N CYS A 43 13.30 -3.69 4.60
CA CYS A 43 12.86 -2.99 3.38
C CYS A 43 11.34 -3.01 3.25
N ILE A 44 10.69 -4.17 3.44
CA ILE A 44 9.23 -4.30 3.32
C ILE A 44 8.53 -3.38 4.32
N SER A 45 8.95 -3.40 5.60
CA SER A 45 8.37 -2.52 6.64
C SER A 45 8.43 -1.05 6.22
N ARG A 46 9.61 -0.58 5.79
CA ARG A 46 9.77 0.81 5.31
C ARG A 46 8.96 1.09 4.05
N CYS A 47 8.89 0.15 3.10
CA CYS A 47 8.17 0.32 1.86
C CYS A 47 6.68 0.53 2.10
N VAL A 48 6.07 -0.31 2.93
CA VAL A 48 4.65 -0.21 3.27
C VAL A 48 4.34 1.11 3.98
N GLU A 49 5.13 1.48 4.99
CA GLU A 49 4.97 2.75 5.70
C GLU A 49 5.01 3.96 4.75
N ARG A 50 6.04 4.02 3.90
CA ARG A 50 6.21 5.13 2.95
C ARG A 50 5.09 5.14 1.90
N TYR A 51 4.60 3.98 1.47
CA TYR A 51 3.49 3.91 0.52
C TYR A 51 2.20 4.46 1.11
N ILE A 52 1.85 4.04 2.35
CA ILE A 52 0.68 4.57 3.07
C ILE A 52 0.80 6.08 3.26
N GLU A 53 1.97 6.57 3.69
CA GLU A 53 2.22 7.99 3.88
C GLU A 53 2.02 8.79 2.58
N ALA A 54 2.61 8.32 1.48
CA ALA A 54 2.48 8.93 0.17
C ALA A 54 1.02 8.92 -0.32
N THR A 55 0.31 7.80 -0.19
CA THR A 55 -1.12 7.70 -0.52
C THR A 55 -1.95 8.69 0.29
N GLY A 56 -1.66 8.89 1.58
CA GLY A 56 -2.32 9.88 2.42
C GLY A 56 -2.08 11.33 1.97
N ILE A 57 -0.85 11.67 1.57
CA ILE A 57 -0.51 12.99 1.02
C ILE A 57 -1.24 13.24 -0.29
N ILE A 58 -1.18 12.29 -1.22
CA ILE A 58 -1.84 12.37 -2.53
C ILE A 58 -3.36 12.47 -2.35
N GLY A 59 -3.95 11.64 -1.49
CA GLY A 59 -5.38 11.67 -1.18
C GLY A 59 -5.82 13.04 -0.67
N ARG A 60 -5.08 13.61 0.30
CA ARG A 60 -5.36 14.98 0.77
C ARG A 60 -5.29 15.97 -0.39
N ALA A 61 -4.22 15.96 -1.19
CA ALA A 61 -4.06 16.89 -2.31
C ALA A 61 -5.20 16.79 -3.34
N LEU A 62 -5.67 15.58 -3.65
CA LEU A 62 -6.76 15.35 -4.60
C LEU A 62 -8.12 15.87 -4.08
N PHE A 63 -8.39 15.72 -2.78
CA PHE A 63 -9.69 16.08 -2.19
C PHE A 63 -9.71 17.46 -1.53
N SER A 64 -8.54 18.06 -1.26
CA SER A 64 -8.42 19.40 -0.67
C SER A 64 -8.17 20.50 -1.69
N SER A 65 -7.93 20.18 -2.96
CA SER A 65 -7.76 21.21 -3.99
C SER A 65 -9.12 21.79 -4.38
N PRO A 66 -9.36 23.10 -4.19
CA PRO A 66 -10.49 23.76 -4.82
C PRO A 66 -10.20 23.79 -6.32
N ARG A 67 -11.10 23.21 -7.14
CA ARG A 67 -11.11 23.55 -8.56
C ARG A 67 -11.51 25.01 -8.73
#